data_AF-A0A5C7S7J1-F1
#
_entry.id   AF-A0A5C7S7J1-F1
#
_cell.length_a   1.000
_cell.length_b   1.000
_cell.length_c   1.000
_cell.angle_alpha   90.00
_cell.angle_beta   90.00
_cell.angle_gamma   90.00
#
_symmetry.space_group_name_H-M   'P 1'
#
loop_
_entity.id
_entity.type
_entity.pdbx_description
1 polymer ?
#
loop_
_entity_poly.entity_id
_entity_poly.type
_entity_poly.pdbx_seq_one_letter_code
_entity_poly.pdbx_strand_id
1 'polypeptide(L)'
;MNEWWRGAVTYQIYPRSFQDSNNDGIGDLAGITERLPYVADLGVDAIWLSPIFTSPMLDMGYDVSNYTDIDPIFGTLADFDKLIARAHELGLKVIIDQVLSHSSSEHPFFKESRQNRTNPKADWYIWADPQHDGSPPNNWLSVFGGGAWQWDSRRHQYYLHNFLVEQPDFNFHNPDVQDWLLSTMRFWLERGVDGFRLDTVNFYFHDALLRNDPADFRRKDKPDWNPYAMQYHIFSKNQPENLAFLERMRALLDEFEARTMVGEMGEDHHPIRMMGEYTSGKRLHMCYSFEMLKDPFNATHFRSLIEEFYTGAPNGWPCWAFSNHDVVRHATRWQHHGITNEALAKQAGALLLSLQGSICLYQGEELGQTESDLEYSELTDPQGLRFWPENKGRDGCRTPMAWDANQPNAGF
;
A
#
# COMPACT_ATOMS: atom_id res chain seq x y z
N MET A 1 22.06 -7.25 18.23
CA MET A 1 20.70 -6.95 17.74
C MET A 1 20.47 -7.82 16.53
N ASN A 2 19.50 -8.75 16.58
CA ASN A 2 19.13 -9.54 15.40
C ASN A 2 18.22 -8.68 14.52
N GLU A 3 18.61 -8.44 13.26
CA GLU A 3 17.76 -7.84 12.23
C GLU A 3 16.66 -8.84 11.85
N TRP A 4 15.68 -9.08 12.73
CA TRP A 4 14.66 -10.12 12.55
C TRP A 4 13.93 -10.01 11.21
N TRP A 5 13.77 -8.77 10.71
CA TRP A 5 13.07 -8.46 9.46
C TRP A 5 13.81 -8.94 8.22
N ARG A 6 15.13 -9.21 8.31
CA ARG A 6 15.98 -9.53 7.18
C ARG A 6 15.88 -11.02 6.85
N GLY A 7 14.96 -11.35 5.93
CA GLY A 7 14.62 -12.73 5.59
C GLY A 7 13.35 -13.22 6.29
N ALA A 8 12.63 -12.35 6.99
CA ALA A 8 11.35 -12.66 7.61
C ALA A 8 10.27 -12.96 6.58
N VAL A 9 9.35 -13.85 6.94
CA VAL A 9 8.07 -14.05 6.28
C VAL A 9 7.01 -13.24 7.03
N THR A 10 6.43 -12.26 6.34
CA THR A 10 5.35 -11.40 6.84
C THR A 10 4.02 -11.83 6.24
N TYR A 11 3.02 -12.07 7.07
CA TYR A 11 1.66 -12.40 6.65
C TYR A 11 0.80 -11.13 6.60
N GLN A 12 0.44 -10.69 5.40
CA GLN A 12 -0.45 -9.56 5.19
C GLN A 12 -1.90 -9.95 5.48
N ILE A 13 -2.48 -9.25 6.44
CA ILE A 13 -3.88 -9.34 6.82
C ILE A 13 -4.60 -8.10 6.29
N TYR A 14 -5.68 -8.32 5.55
CA TYR A 14 -6.62 -7.29 5.14
C TYR A 14 -7.81 -7.27 6.12
N PRO A 15 -7.84 -6.35 7.11
CA PRO A 15 -8.67 -6.49 8.30
C PRO A 15 -10.15 -6.72 8.01
N ARG A 16 -10.71 -5.98 7.05
CA ARG A 16 -12.12 -6.04 6.62
C ARG A 16 -12.58 -7.45 6.23
N SER A 17 -11.67 -8.33 5.85
CA SER A 17 -11.98 -9.62 5.23
C SER A 17 -11.24 -10.78 5.91
N PHE A 18 -10.73 -10.57 7.12
CA PHE A 18 -10.03 -11.62 7.86
C PHE A 18 -10.94 -12.38 8.83
N GLN A 19 -11.52 -11.71 9.82
CA GLN A 19 -12.46 -12.31 10.77
C GLN A 19 -13.36 -11.24 11.37
N ASP A 20 -14.66 -11.39 11.22
CA ASP A 20 -15.69 -10.59 11.92
C ASP A 20 -15.95 -11.21 13.29
N SER A 21 -15.91 -10.41 14.35
CA SER A 21 -16.18 -10.87 15.73
C SER A 21 -17.48 -10.33 16.31
N ASN A 22 -18.17 -9.42 15.60
CA ASN A 22 -19.32 -8.69 16.09
C ASN A 22 -20.60 -8.90 15.24
N ASN A 23 -20.49 -9.63 14.11
CA ASN A 23 -21.54 -9.93 13.12
C ASN A 23 -22.07 -8.71 12.35
N ASP A 24 -21.26 -7.67 12.13
CA ASP A 24 -21.61 -6.54 11.26
C ASP A 24 -21.26 -6.77 9.78
N GLY A 25 -20.59 -7.90 9.48
CA GLY A 25 -20.17 -8.32 8.15
C GLY A 25 -18.79 -7.81 7.74
N ILE A 26 -18.03 -7.20 8.66
CA ILE A 26 -16.71 -6.62 8.40
C ILE A 26 -15.74 -7.15 9.46
N GLY A 27 -14.58 -7.62 9.00
CA GLY A 27 -13.55 -8.10 9.90
C GLY A 27 -12.93 -6.98 10.75
N ASP A 28 -12.55 -7.32 11.98
CA ASP A 28 -12.16 -6.37 13.03
C ASP A 28 -10.90 -6.82 13.82
N LEU A 29 -10.37 -5.94 14.67
CA LEU A 29 -9.15 -6.22 15.43
C LEU A 29 -9.31 -7.36 16.45
N ALA A 30 -10.50 -7.53 17.01
CA ALA A 30 -10.76 -8.60 17.97
C ALA A 30 -10.80 -9.96 17.26
N GLY A 31 -11.40 -10.03 16.07
CA GLY A 31 -11.37 -11.19 15.19
C GLY A 31 -9.94 -11.56 14.76
N ILE A 32 -9.12 -10.57 14.38
CA ILE A 32 -7.70 -10.82 14.10
C ILE A 32 -7.01 -11.41 15.33
N THR A 33 -7.24 -10.82 16.51
CA THR A 33 -6.65 -11.28 17.78
C THR A 33 -7.01 -12.74 18.10
N GLU A 34 -8.26 -13.14 17.84
CA GLU A 34 -8.72 -14.52 18.00
C GLU A 34 -8.00 -15.50 17.06
N ARG A 35 -7.70 -15.06 15.84
CA ARG A 35 -7.05 -15.87 14.78
C ARG A 35 -5.52 -15.84 14.82
N LEU A 36 -4.88 -15.01 15.65
CA LEU A 36 -3.42 -14.99 15.77
C LEU A 36 -2.76 -16.36 16.05
N PRO A 37 -3.34 -17.27 16.85
CA PRO A 37 -2.79 -18.62 17.02
C PRO A 37 -2.68 -19.40 15.70
N TYR A 38 -3.65 -19.25 14.78
CA TYR A 38 -3.57 -19.84 13.45
C TYR A 38 -2.40 -19.25 12.66
N VAL A 39 -2.27 -17.92 12.67
CA VAL A 39 -1.18 -17.23 11.96
C VAL A 39 0.20 -17.65 12.50
N ALA A 40 0.34 -17.79 13.82
CA ALA A 40 1.57 -18.29 14.44
C ALA A 40 1.88 -19.74 14.03
N ASP A 41 0.87 -20.61 13.91
CA ASP A 41 1.03 -22.01 13.48
C ASP A 41 1.48 -22.15 12.01
N LEU A 42 1.18 -21.16 11.16
CA LEU A 42 1.74 -21.08 9.80
C LEU A 42 3.28 -20.95 9.80
N GLY A 43 3.87 -20.52 10.93
CA GLY A 43 5.31 -20.36 11.07
C GLY A 43 5.86 -19.07 10.46
N VAL A 44 5.02 -18.05 10.26
CA VAL A 44 5.44 -16.72 9.81
C VAL A 44 6.09 -15.94 10.97
N ASP A 45 6.93 -14.97 10.65
CA ASP A 45 7.67 -14.18 11.64
C ASP A 45 6.90 -12.92 12.07
N ALA A 46 6.04 -12.41 11.19
CA ALA A 46 5.34 -11.15 11.37
C ALA A 46 3.95 -11.16 10.73
N ILE A 47 3.09 -10.26 11.20
CA ILE A 47 1.89 -9.83 10.49
C ILE A 47 2.07 -8.41 9.97
N TRP A 48 1.48 -8.12 8.81
CA TRP A 48 1.28 -6.75 8.32
C TRP A 48 -0.22 -6.49 8.24
N LEU A 49 -0.72 -5.53 9.02
CA LEU A 49 -2.10 -5.07 8.91
C LEU A 49 -2.21 -3.97 7.84
N SER A 50 -3.03 -4.19 6.81
CA SER A 50 -3.57 -3.09 5.98
C SER A 50 -4.30 -2.05 6.86
N PRO A 51 -4.63 -0.84 6.36
CA PRO A 51 -5.06 0.28 7.19
C PRO A 51 -6.22 -0.03 8.14
N ILE A 52 -6.06 0.38 9.40
CA ILE A 52 -7.03 0.24 10.50
C ILE A 52 -7.43 1.60 11.10
N PHE A 53 -6.99 2.68 10.47
CA PHE A 53 -7.14 4.05 10.96
C PHE A 53 -8.52 4.62 10.66
N THR A 54 -8.96 5.62 11.42
CA THR A 54 -10.25 6.28 11.17
C THR A 54 -10.34 6.79 9.74
N SER A 55 -11.34 6.35 8.99
CA SER A 55 -11.45 6.58 7.54
C SER A 55 -12.92 6.62 7.09
N PRO A 56 -13.28 7.43 6.09
CA PRO A 56 -14.57 7.32 5.40
C PRO A 56 -14.75 6.03 4.58
N MET A 57 -13.68 5.23 4.42
CA MET A 57 -13.66 3.94 3.73
C MET A 57 -13.91 4.04 2.22
N LEU A 58 -13.67 5.20 1.60
CA LEU A 58 -13.85 5.38 0.16
C LEU A 58 -12.80 4.63 -0.65
N ASP A 59 -11.60 4.45 -0.09
CA ASP A 59 -10.57 3.52 -0.58
C ASP A 59 -10.28 2.47 0.50
N MET A 60 -11.34 2.02 1.17
CA MET A 60 -11.33 0.97 2.20
C MET A 60 -10.23 1.11 3.26
N GLY A 61 -9.99 2.34 3.73
CA GLY A 61 -9.05 2.65 4.81
C GLY A 61 -7.80 3.42 4.36
N TYR A 62 -7.49 3.43 3.06
CA TYR A 62 -6.38 4.23 2.52
C TYR A 62 -6.68 5.73 2.46
N ASP A 63 -7.94 6.13 2.58
CA ASP A 63 -8.36 7.53 2.81
C ASP A 63 -8.42 7.84 4.32
N VAL A 64 -7.27 8.12 4.94
CA VAL A 64 -7.15 8.30 6.40
C VAL A 64 -7.62 9.69 6.87
N SER A 65 -8.52 9.74 7.85
CA SER A 65 -9.05 10.98 8.46
C SER A 65 -8.53 11.26 9.89
N ASN A 66 -7.97 10.25 10.56
CA ASN A 66 -7.20 10.40 11.80
C ASN A 66 -6.08 9.35 11.85
N TYR A 67 -4.83 9.81 11.85
CA TYR A 67 -3.63 8.95 11.79
C TYR A 67 -3.23 8.30 13.11
N THR A 68 -3.85 8.70 14.22
CA THR A 68 -3.46 8.28 15.59
C THR A 68 -4.62 7.64 16.34
N ASP A 69 -5.63 7.17 15.63
CA ASP A 69 -6.76 6.47 16.21
C ASP A 69 -7.21 5.33 15.28
N ILE A 70 -7.95 4.39 15.86
CA ILE A 70 -8.51 3.23 15.16
C ILE A 70 -9.90 3.61 14.63
N ASP A 71 -10.25 3.14 13.44
CA ASP A 71 -11.63 3.30 12.97
C ASP A 71 -12.59 2.49 13.84
N PRO A 72 -13.73 3.07 14.29
CA PRO A 72 -14.71 2.34 15.08
C PRO A 72 -15.22 1.04 14.44
N ILE A 73 -15.16 0.91 13.11
CA ILE A 73 -15.52 -0.33 12.40
C ILE A 73 -14.58 -1.50 12.74
N PHE A 74 -13.32 -1.20 13.08
CA PHE A 74 -12.30 -2.19 13.42
C PHE A 74 -12.14 -2.38 14.93
N GLY A 75 -12.69 -1.48 15.75
CA GLY A 75 -12.63 -1.52 17.20
C GLY A 75 -12.01 -0.27 17.81
N THR A 76 -11.13 -0.45 18.80
CA THR A 76 -10.54 0.67 19.56
C THR A 76 -9.02 0.57 19.65
N LEU A 77 -8.36 1.66 20.05
CA LEU A 77 -6.93 1.64 20.42
C LEU A 77 -6.62 0.57 21.50
N ALA A 78 -7.55 0.32 22.42
CA ALA A 78 -7.36 -0.70 23.44
C ALA A 78 -7.40 -2.13 22.87
N ASP A 79 -8.17 -2.35 21.81
CA ASP A 79 -8.20 -3.65 21.11
C ASP A 79 -6.93 -3.83 20.27
N PHE A 80 -6.41 -2.75 19.68
CA PHE A 80 -5.09 -2.77 19.06
C PHE A 80 -3.97 -3.10 20.06
N ASP A 81 -3.97 -2.47 21.25
CA ASP A 81 -2.98 -2.76 22.29
C ASP A 81 -3.04 -4.23 22.74
N LYS A 82 -4.24 -4.84 22.82
CA LYS A 82 -4.42 -6.28 23.08
C LYS A 82 -3.88 -7.14 21.94
N LEU A 83 -4.12 -6.76 20.68
CA LEU A 83 -3.62 -7.47 19.51
C LEU A 83 -2.09 -7.49 19.52
N ILE A 84 -1.45 -6.35 19.76
CA ILE A 84 0.02 -6.24 19.87
C ILE A 84 0.54 -7.18 20.96
N ALA A 85 -0.02 -7.10 22.16
CA ALA A 85 0.38 -7.95 23.27
C ALA A 85 0.24 -9.44 22.91
N ARG A 86 -0.89 -9.83 22.30
CA ARG A 86 -1.16 -11.21 21.91
C ARG A 86 -0.22 -11.72 20.81
N ALA A 87 0.08 -10.88 19.82
CA ALA A 87 1.02 -11.23 18.75
C ALA A 87 2.42 -11.45 19.33
N HIS A 88 2.87 -10.56 20.22
CA HIS A 88 4.18 -10.67 20.88
C HIS A 88 4.28 -11.90 21.79
N GLU A 89 3.21 -12.26 22.51
CA GLU A 89 3.14 -13.53 23.28
C GLU A 89 3.34 -14.76 22.41
N LEU A 90 2.86 -14.71 21.16
CA LEU A 90 3.00 -15.77 20.17
C LEU A 90 4.32 -15.69 19.38
N GLY A 91 5.18 -14.71 19.68
CA GLY A 91 6.45 -14.51 18.98
C GLY A 91 6.35 -13.81 17.63
N LEU A 92 5.14 -13.36 17.24
CA LEU A 92 4.90 -12.63 16.00
C LEU A 92 5.29 -11.16 16.16
N LYS A 93 5.85 -10.56 15.11
CA LYS A 93 6.02 -9.11 14.98
C LYS A 93 4.81 -8.47 14.36
N VAL A 94 4.53 -7.22 14.70
CA VAL A 94 3.39 -6.48 14.14
C VAL A 94 3.84 -5.28 13.34
N ILE A 95 3.61 -5.35 12.04
CA ILE A 95 3.75 -4.25 11.08
C ILE A 95 2.35 -3.69 10.80
N ILE A 96 2.24 -2.37 10.67
CA ILE A 96 1.01 -1.73 10.20
C ILE A 96 1.29 -0.88 8.96
N ASP A 97 0.26 -0.66 8.15
CA ASP A 97 0.32 0.30 7.05
C ASP A 97 0.56 1.73 7.56
N GLN A 98 1.16 2.59 6.74
CA GLN A 98 1.27 4.03 6.96
C GLN A 98 1.01 4.73 5.63
N VAL A 99 -0.13 5.42 5.55
CA VAL A 99 -0.59 6.09 4.33
C VAL A 99 -0.20 7.56 4.35
N LEU A 100 1.09 7.82 4.15
CA LEU A 100 1.68 9.14 4.43
C LEU A 100 1.56 10.12 3.25
N SER A 101 1.37 9.64 2.02
CA SER A 101 1.37 10.50 0.82
C SER A 101 0.19 11.45 0.76
N HIS A 102 -0.97 11.00 1.24
CA HIS A 102 -2.24 11.70 1.13
C HIS A 102 -3.11 11.40 2.37
N SER A 103 -4.09 12.26 2.65
CA SER A 103 -5.13 11.98 3.65
C SER A 103 -6.49 11.90 2.99
N SER A 104 -7.52 11.50 3.74
CA SER A 104 -8.91 11.76 3.37
C SER A 104 -9.19 13.25 3.25
N SER A 105 -10.09 13.63 2.35
CA SER A 105 -10.69 14.97 2.28
C SER A 105 -11.53 15.32 3.52
N GLU A 106 -11.89 14.32 4.33
CA GLU A 106 -12.54 14.51 5.62
C GLU A 106 -11.56 14.81 6.77
N HIS A 107 -10.25 14.67 6.54
CA HIS A 107 -9.21 14.96 7.52
C HIS A 107 -9.27 16.43 7.97
N PRO A 108 -9.15 16.74 9.28
CA PRO A 108 -9.24 18.10 9.79
C PRO A 108 -8.30 19.09 9.10
N PHE A 109 -7.09 18.66 8.75
CA PHE A 109 -6.13 19.52 8.07
C PHE A 109 -6.54 19.88 6.64
N PHE A 110 -7.15 18.96 5.89
CA PHE A 110 -7.65 19.31 4.55
C PHE A 110 -8.85 20.26 4.66
N LYS A 111 -9.76 19.97 5.61
CA LYS A 111 -10.90 20.85 5.91
C LYS A 111 -10.47 22.26 6.27
N GLU A 112 -9.38 22.43 7.03
CA GLU A 112 -8.80 23.74 7.33
C GLU A 112 -8.10 24.34 6.10
N SER A 113 -7.21 23.57 5.47
CA SER A 113 -6.39 23.99 4.32
C SER A 113 -7.23 24.56 3.19
N ARG A 114 -8.36 23.92 2.88
CA ARG A 114 -9.25 24.30 1.77
C ARG A 114 -10.07 25.57 2.01
N GLN A 115 -10.09 26.15 3.22
CA GLN A 115 -10.96 27.30 3.51
C GLN A 115 -10.51 28.58 2.79
N ASN A 116 -9.20 28.81 2.69
CA ASN A 116 -8.62 29.99 2.06
C ASN A 116 -7.12 29.78 1.81
N ARG A 117 -6.44 30.78 1.26
CA ARG A 117 -5.00 30.71 0.93
C ARG A 117 -4.06 31.17 2.06
N THR A 118 -4.59 31.48 3.25
CA THR A 118 -3.82 32.14 4.33
C THR A 118 -3.94 31.48 5.71
N ASN A 119 -4.77 30.45 5.85
CA ASN A 119 -4.89 29.68 7.09
C ASN A 119 -3.58 28.94 7.42
N PRO A 120 -3.38 28.53 8.68
CA PRO A 120 -2.16 27.83 9.10
C PRO A 120 -1.84 26.54 8.32
N LYS A 121 -2.84 25.91 7.70
CA LYS A 121 -2.69 24.69 6.91
C LYS A 121 -2.76 24.94 5.39
N ALA A 122 -2.71 26.20 4.94
CA ALA A 122 -2.94 26.54 3.54
C ALA A 122 -1.92 25.92 2.57
N ASP A 123 -0.72 25.61 3.07
CA ASP A 123 0.38 24.97 2.33
C ASP A 123 0.67 23.53 2.82
N TRP A 124 -0.28 22.90 3.51
CA TRP A 124 -0.14 21.50 3.93
C TRP A 124 -0.51 20.49 2.84
N TYR A 125 -1.25 20.94 1.82
CA TYR A 125 -1.64 20.16 0.65
C TYR A 125 -1.18 20.88 -0.60
N ILE A 126 -1.11 20.16 -1.72
CA ILE A 126 -0.58 20.69 -2.96
C ILE A 126 -1.68 21.46 -3.69
N TRP A 127 -1.62 22.79 -3.62
CA TRP A 127 -2.56 23.70 -4.27
C TRP A 127 -1.91 24.42 -5.46
N ALA A 128 -2.64 24.56 -6.56
CA ALA A 128 -2.18 25.25 -7.75
C ALA A 128 -3.28 26.14 -8.35
N ASP A 129 -2.88 27.30 -8.88
CA ASP A 129 -3.78 28.14 -9.67
C ASP A 129 -4.12 27.44 -11.00
N PRO A 130 -5.32 27.68 -11.56
CA PRO A 130 -5.66 27.16 -12.88
C PRO A 130 -4.80 27.81 -13.96
N GLN A 131 -4.71 27.18 -15.12
CA GLN A 131 -4.24 27.86 -16.33
C GLN A 131 -5.18 29.02 -16.71
N HIS A 132 -4.75 29.91 -17.60
CA HIS A 132 -5.53 31.08 -18.01
C HIS A 132 -6.90 30.73 -18.63
N ASP A 133 -7.04 29.53 -19.21
CA ASP A 133 -8.29 29.01 -19.76
C ASP A 133 -9.15 28.26 -18.73
N GLY A 134 -8.72 28.20 -17.47
CA GLY A 134 -9.39 27.50 -16.38
C GLY A 134 -9.00 26.02 -16.23
N SER A 135 -8.19 25.47 -17.14
CA SER A 135 -7.78 24.06 -17.08
C SER A 135 -6.81 23.77 -15.93
N PRO A 136 -6.65 22.49 -15.53
CA PRO A 136 -5.65 22.06 -14.56
C PRO A 136 -4.23 22.55 -14.88
N PRO A 137 -3.33 22.69 -13.89
CA PRO A 137 -2.00 23.30 -14.07
C PRO A 137 -1.08 22.49 -15.00
N ASN A 138 -1.28 21.17 -15.11
CA ASN A 138 -0.48 20.28 -15.95
C ASN A 138 -1.28 19.04 -16.38
N ASN A 139 -0.60 18.08 -17.02
CA ASN A 139 -1.20 16.89 -17.61
C ASN A 139 -1.26 15.66 -16.68
N TRP A 140 -0.96 15.78 -15.39
CA TRP A 140 -0.93 14.62 -14.49
C TRP A 140 -2.31 13.97 -14.37
N LEU A 141 -2.30 12.63 -14.29
CA LEU A 141 -3.51 11.80 -14.22
C LEU A 141 -3.60 11.10 -12.87
N SER A 142 -4.81 10.86 -12.40
CA SER A 142 -5.06 10.03 -11.23
C SER A 142 -4.96 8.55 -11.62
N VAL A 143 -4.37 7.73 -10.74
CA VAL A 143 -4.29 6.27 -10.86
C VAL A 143 -5.69 5.65 -10.95
N PHE A 144 -6.67 6.22 -10.25
CA PHE A 144 -8.06 5.78 -10.23
C PHE A 144 -8.95 6.46 -11.27
N GLY A 145 -8.34 7.24 -12.17
CA GLY A 145 -8.94 7.71 -13.41
C GLY A 145 -9.41 9.17 -13.39
N GLY A 146 -9.16 9.86 -14.50
CA GLY A 146 -9.36 11.30 -14.62
C GLY A 146 -8.06 12.09 -14.43
N GLY A 147 -8.15 13.42 -14.43
CA GLY A 147 -7.01 14.27 -14.09
C GLY A 147 -6.67 14.17 -12.61
N ALA A 148 -5.41 14.40 -12.24
CA ALA A 148 -4.96 14.41 -10.85
C ALA A 148 -5.32 15.70 -10.08
N TRP A 149 -6.15 16.57 -10.66
CA TRP A 149 -6.39 17.91 -10.13
C TRP A 149 -7.88 18.16 -9.99
N GLN A 150 -8.32 18.46 -8.77
CA GLN A 150 -9.72 18.78 -8.48
C GLN A 150 -9.88 20.26 -8.09
N TRP A 151 -10.84 20.94 -8.70
CA TRP A 151 -11.14 22.33 -8.41
C TRP A 151 -11.83 22.50 -7.05
N ASP A 152 -11.36 23.44 -6.23
CA ASP A 152 -12.05 23.92 -5.03
C ASP A 152 -12.51 25.38 -5.20
N SER A 153 -13.82 25.56 -5.15
CA SER A 153 -14.49 26.87 -5.31
C SER A 153 -14.21 27.86 -4.17
N ARG A 154 -13.69 27.43 -3.01
CA ARG A 154 -13.37 28.35 -1.90
C ARG A 154 -12.05 29.07 -2.14
N ARG A 155 -11.05 28.36 -2.65
CA ARG A 155 -9.71 28.90 -2.93
C ARG A 155 -9.57 29.43 -4.35
N HIS A 156 -10.47 29.02 -5.25
CA HIS A 156 -10.31 29.18 -6.69
C HIS A 156 -8.96 28.60 -7.16
N GLN A 157 -8.67 27.38 -6.70
CA GLN A 157 -7.45 26.63 -6.99
C GLN A 157 -7.80 25.17 -7.21
N TYR A 158 -6.92 24.47 -7.92
CA TYR A 158 -6.89 23.02 -7.93
C TYR A 158 -6.09 22.49 -6.74
N TYR A 159 -6.46 21.33 -6.21
CA TYR A 159 -5.60 20.52 -5.34
C TYR A 159 -5.22 19.21 -6.03
N LEU A 160 -4.02 18.71 -5.75
CA LEU A 160 -3.53 17.42 -6.28
C LEU A 160 -4.20 16.25 -5.55
N HIS A 161 -4.53 15.23 -6.32
CA HIS A 161 -4.88 13.89 -5.85
C HIS A 161 -4.36 12.83 -6.84
N ASN A 162 -3.36 12.05 -6.44
CA ASN A 162 -2.83 10.95 -7.25
C ASN A 162 -3.82 9.77 -7.33
N PHE A 163 -4.69 9.64 -6.33
CA PHE A 163 -5.67 8.56 -6.20
C PHE A 163 -7.10 9.12 -6.32
N LEU A 164 -8.02 8.80 -5.40
CA LEU A 164 -9.37 9.34 -5.41
C LEU A 164 -9.36 10.85 -5.22
N VAL A 165 -10.41 11.52 -5.70
CA VAL A 165 -10.62 12.95 -5.44
C VAL A 165 -10.66 13.23 -3.93
N GLU A 166 -11.19 12.28 -3.17
CA GLU A 166 -11.28 12.31 -1.72
C GLU A 166 -9.96 11.97 -1.01
N GLN A 167 -8.85 11.78 -1.74
CA GLN A 167 -7.49 11.55 -1.24
C GLN A 167 -6.54 12.69 -1.65
N PRO A 168 -6.71 13.93 -1.14
CA PRO A 168 -5.80 15.03 -1.41
C PRO A 168 -4.37 14.74 -0.91
N ASP A 169 -3.38 14.93 -1.79
CA ASP A 169 -1.96 14.70 -1.47
C ASP A 169 -1.40 15.80 -0.57
N PHE A 170 -0.62 15.36 0.42
CA PHE A 170 0.13 16.25 1.30
C PHE A 170 1.27 16.94 0.53
N ASN A 171 1.58 18.19 0.88
CA ASN A 171 2.74 18.88 0.34
C ASN A 171 3.99 18.56 1.17
N PHE A 172 4.75 17.53 0.78
CA PHE A 172 5.99 17.18 1.50
C PHE A 172 7.11 18.22 1.36
N HIS A 173 7.02 19.20 0.46
CA HIS A 173 7.97 20.34 0.47
C HIS A 173 7.80 21.20 1.72
N ASN A 174 6.67 21.09 2.43
CA ASN A 174 6.44 21.75 3.70
C ASN A 174 7.06 20.92 4.85
N PRO A 175 8.07 21.45 5.59
CA PRO A 175 8.70 20.71 6.68
C PRO A 175 7.75 20.44 7.86
N ASP A 176 6.72 21.27 8.09
CA ASP A 176 5.75 21.02 9.17
C ASP A 176 4.89 19.77 8.89
N VAL A 177 4.62 19.49 7.61
CA VAL A 177 3.95 18.26 7.18
C VAL A 177 4.85 17.05 7.46
N GLN A 178 6.12 17.13 7.06
CA GLN A 178 7.09 16.07 7.33
C GLN A 178 7.22 15.78 8.84
N ASP A 179 7.34 16.83 9.65
CA ASP A 179 7.49 16.72 11.11
C ASP A 179 6.25 16.11 11.76
N TRP A 180 5.06 16.51 11.31
CA TRP A 180 3.81 15.94 11.80
C TRP A 180 3.66 14.45 11.41
N LEU A 181 3.95 14.07 10.16
CA LEU A 181 3.90 12.67 9.72
C LEU A 181 4.90 11.79 10.50
N LEU A 182 6.11 12.29 10.78
CA LEU A 182 7.05 11.57 11.65
C LEU A 182 6.50 11.43 13.08
N SER A 183 5.73 12.40 13.58
CA SER A 183 5.08 12.32 14.89
C SER A 183 3.97 11.26 14.95
N THR A 184 3.22 11.05 13.87
CA THR A 184 2.20 9.99 13.81
C THR A 184 2.86 8.62 13.76
N MET A 185 3.95 8.45 13.02
CA MET A 185 4.76 7.22 13.07
C MET A 185 5.30 6.96 14.48
N ARG A 186 5.84 7.99 15.15
CA ARG A 186 6.33 7.87 16.54
C ARG A 186 5.23 7.40 17.49
N PHE A 187 4.02 7.92 17.38
CA PHE A 187 2.89 7.50 18.21
C PHE A 187 2.68 5.98 18.15
N TRP A 188 2.76 5.37 16.96
CA TRP A 188 2.61 3.92 16.80
C TRP A 188 3.85 3.14 17.28
N LEU A 189 5.05 3.67 17.08
CA LEU A 189 6.28 3.08 17.61
C LEU A 189 6.28 3.02 19.14
N GLU A 190 5.82 4.09 19.81
CA GLU A 190 5.67 4.16 21.27
C GLU A 190 4.61 3.18 21.80
N ARG A 191 3.68 2.72 20.96
CA ARG A 191 2.70 1.67 21.26
C ARG A 191 3.20 0.25 21.01
N GLY A 192 4.45 0.08 20.55
CA GLY A 192 5.07 -1.23 20.43
C GLY A 192 4.98 -1.88 19.05
N VAL A 193 4.49 -1.17 18.02
CA VAL A 193 4.57 -1.63 16.63
C VAL A 193 6.02 -1.93 16.24
N ASP A 194 6.25 -3.03 15.53
CA ASP A 194 7.57 -3.52 15.12
C ASP A 194 8.04 -3.00 13.76
N GLY A 195 7.16 -2.36 13.01
CA GLY A 195 7.53 -1.69 11.77
C GLY A 195 6.36 -1.17 10.98
N PHE A 196 6.66 -0.64 9.80
CA PHE A 196 5.66 -0.06 8.90
C PHE A 196 5.78 -0.62 7.49
N ARG A 197 4.63 -0.90 6.87
CA ARG A 197 4.53 -0.86 5.41
C ARG A 197 4.20 0.57 5.02
N LEU A 198 5.02 1.15 4.16
CA LEU A 198 4.85 2.52 3.69
C LEU A 198 4.12 2.49 2.36
N ASP A 199 2.86 2.91 2.38
CA ASP A 199 2.03 3.03 1.19
C ASP A 199 2.67 3.99 0.19
N THR A 200 2.68 3.58 -1.09
CA THR A 200 3.04 4.44 -2.22
C THR A 200 4.29 5.29 -1.95
N VAL A 201 5.35 4.68 -1.39
CA VAL A 201 6.45 5.40 -0.74
C VAL A 201 7.19 6.38 -1.65
N ASN A 202 7.08 6.18 -2.96
CA ASN A 202 7.67 7.02 -4.00
C ASN A 202 6.82 8.23 -4.43
N PHE A 203 5.60 8.38 -3.89
CA PHE A 203 4.65 9.45 -4.21
C PHE A 203 4.74 10.68 -3.30
N TYR A 204 5.47 10.61 -2.19
CA TYR A 204 5.50 11.66 -1.16
C TYR A 204 5.82 13.06 -1.71
N PHE A 205 6.77 13.15 -2.63
CA PHE A 205 7.14 14.42 -3.25
C PHE A 205 6.71 14.48 -4.71
N HIS A 206 6.18 15.64 -5.09
CA HIS A 206 5.86 16.03 -6.47
C HIS A 206 6.86 17.09 -6.95
N ASP A 207 7.01 17.26 -8.26
CA ASP A 207 7.82 18.33 -8.84
C ASP A 207 7.23 19.70 -8.52
N ALA A 208 7.94 20.53 -7.77
CA ALA A 208 7.48 21.86 -7.38
C ALA A 208 7.28 22.83 -8.58
N LEU A 209 7.86 22.51 -9.74
CA LEU A 209 7.63 23.26 -10.99
C LEU A 209 6.36 22.83 -11.73
N LEU A 210 5.68 21.79 -11.25
CA LEU A 210 4.46 21.22 -11.84
C LEU A 210 4.62 20.88 -13.33
N ARG A 211 5.81 20.41 -13.75
CA ARG A 211 6.06 20.08 -15.15
C ARG A 211 5.19 18.92 -15.62
N ASN A 212 4.81 18.98 -16.90
CA ASN A 212 4.07 17.89 -17.55
C ASN A 212 4.91 16.61 -17.59
N ASP A 213 4.31 15.48 -17.22
CA ASP A 213 4.90 14.17 -17.46
C ASP A 213 4.97 13.88 -18.96
N PRO A 214 6.10 13.39 -19.50
CA PRO A 214 6.19 13.06 -20.91
C PRO A 214 5.34 11.82 -21.23
N ALA A 215 4.91 11.71 -22.48
CA ALA A 215 4.20 10.52 -22.95
C ALA A 215 5.09 9.28 -22.93
N ASP A 216 4.51 8.12 -22.64
CA ASP A 216 5.17 6.83 -22.81
C ASP A 216 5.13 6.42 -24.29
N PHE A 217 6.29 6.50 -24.96
CA PHE A 217 6.45 6.14 -26.37
C PHE A 217 6.81 4.66 -26.59
N ARG A 218 6.82 3.81 -25.54
CA ARG A 218 7.01 2.36 -25.71
C ARG A 218 5.91 1.81 -26.62
N ARG A 219 6.29 1.00 -27.61
CA ARG A 219 5.32 0.38 -28.52
C ARG A 219 4.51 -0.68 -27.75
N LYS A 220 3.20 -0.48 -27.69
CA LYS A 220 2.24 -1.41 -27.09
C LYS A 220 1.34 -2.01 -28.18
N ASP A 221 0.90 -3.25 -28.00
CA ASP A 221 0.02 -3.93 -28.97
C ASP A 221 -1.38 -3.30 -29.03
N LYS A 222 -1.85 -2.81 -27.88
CA LYS A 222 -3.05 -1.98 -27.74
C LYS A 222 -2.79 -0.85 -26.73
N PRO A 223 -3.54 0.26 -26.79
CA PRO A 223 -3.49 1.27 -25.73
C PRO A 223 -3.83 0.64 -24.37
N ASP A 224 -3.23 1.17 -23.30
CA ASP A 224 -3.54 0.74 -21.94
C ASP A 224 -5.01 1.04 -21.61
N TRP A 225 -5.61 0.16 -20.80
CA TRP A 225 -6.97 0.37 -20.29
C TRP A 225 -7.04 1.57 -19.33
N ASN A 226 -5.93 1.86 -18.64
CA ASN A 226 -5.79 3.02 -17.77
C ASN A 226 -4.91 4.09 -18.45
N PRO A 227 -5.43 5.29 -18.74
CA PRO A 227 -4.65 6.39 -19.30
C PRO A 227 -3.42 6.80 -18.46
N TYR A 228 -3.42 6.51 -17.15
CA TYR A 228 -2.28 6.75 -16.27
C TYR A 228 -1.00 6.12 -16.84
N ALA A 229 -1.06 4.85 -17.28
CA ALA A 229 0.07 4.11 -17.84
C ALA A 229 0.56 4.60 -19.22
N MET A 230 -0.06 5.63 -19.79
CA MET A 230 0.35 6.27 -21.04
C MET A 230 1.35 7.43 -20.80
N GLN A 231 1.73 7.69 -19.55
CA GLN A 231 2.71 8.70 -19.17
C GLN A 231 3.95 8.07 -18.55
N TYR A 232 5.06 8.78 -18.63
CA TYR A 232 6.26 8.51 -17.86
C TYR A 232 6.24 9.40 -16.63
N HIS A 233 6.04 8.82 -15.45
CA HIS A 233 5.81 9.57 -14.22
C HIS A 233 7.12 10.04 -13.59
N ILE A 234 7.70 11.10 -14.15
CA ILE A 234 8.99 11.68 -13.74
C ILE A 234 8.78 12.89 -12.81
N PHE A 235 7.67 13.61 -12.96
CA PHE A 235 7.39 14.85 -12.25
C PHE A 235 6.25 14.72 -11.25
N SER A 236 5.24 13.89 -11.54
CA SER A 236 4.11 13.66 -10.61
C SER A 236 4.53 12.95 -9.32
N LYS A 237 5.62 12.18 -9.36
CA LYS A 237 6.18 11.40 -8.23
C LYS A 237 7.69 11.20 -8.42
N ASN A 238 8.32 10.34 -7.62
CA ASN A 238 9.72 9.92 -7.77
C ASN A 238 10.75 11.06 -7.62
N GLN A 239 10.42 12.13 -6.89
CA GLN A 239 11.33 13.27 -6.75
C GLN A 239 12.54 12.97 -5.83
N PRO A 240 13.73 13.54 -6.13
CA PRO A 240 14.96 13.25 -5.40
C PRO A 240 14.94 13.68 -3.92
N GLU A 241 14.16 14.70 -3.57
CA GLU A 241 13.95 15.18 -2.19
C GLU A 241 13.44 14.07 -1.28
N ASN A 242 12.68 13.11 -1.83
CA ASN A 242 12.14 11.99 -1.07
C ASN A 242 13.26 11.18 -0.41
N LEU A 243 14.42 11.01 -1.05
CA LEU A 243 15.54 10.26 -0.48
C LEU A 243 16.02 10.83 0.85
N ALA A 244 16.03 12.15 1.00
CA ALA A 244 16.38 12.80 2.26
C ALA A 244 15.30 12.60 3.33
N PHE A 245 14.02 12.59 2.94
CA PHE A 245 12.94 12.29 3.87
C PHE A 245 12.96 10.82 4.33
N LEU A 246 13.28 9.88 3.45
CA LEU A 246 13.51 8.47 3.82
C LEU A 246 14.61 8.33 4.88
N GLU A 247 15.67 9.14 4.79
CA GLU A 247 16.75 9.17 5.79
C GLU A 247 16.25 9.72 7.14
N ARG A 248 15.33 10.69 7.14
CA ARG A 248 14.67 11.18 8.36
C ARG A 248 13.77 10.12 9.00
N MET A 249 12.97 9.40 8.20
CA MET A 249 12.17 8.27 8.69
C MET A 249 13.05 7.16 9.25
N ARG A 250 14.17 6.86 8.59
CA ARG A 250 15.13 5.88 9.09
C ARG A 250 15.73 6.33 10.43
N ALA A 251 16.11 7.59 10.56
CA ALA A 251 16.63 8.12 11.82
C ALA A 251 15.61 7.99 12.97
N LEU A 252 14.32 8.24 12.71
CA LEU A 252 13.25 7.99 13.69
C LEU A 252 13.21 6.52 14.12
N LEU A 253 13.25 5.59 13.17
CA LEU A 253 13.21 4.16 13.50
C LEU A 253 14.45 3.68 14.23
N ASP A 254 15.63 4.23 13.93
CA ASP A 254 16.88 3.91 14.63
C ASP A 254 16.82 4.31 16.13
N GLU A 255 15.86 5.14 16.56
CA GLU A 255 15.61 5.42 17.99
C GLU A 255 14.92 4.26 18.74
N PHE A 256 14.32 3.32 18.01
CA PHE A 256 13.57 2.21 18.56
C PHE A 256 14.26 0.88 18.20
N GLU A 257 14.41 -0.02 19.17
CA GLU A 257 15.13 -1.26 18.93
C GLU A 257 14.40 -2.16 17.93
N ALA A 258 15.15 -2.62 16.92
CA ALA A 258 14.72 -3.65 15.96
C ALA A 258 13.40 -3.34 15.22
N ARG A 259 13.24 -2.09 14.77
CA ARG A 259 12.12 -1.67 13.91
C ARG A 259 12.45 -1.74 12.43
N THR A 260 11.45 -1.95 11.60
CA THR A 260 11.63 -2.06 10.14
C THR A 260 10.66 -1.20 9.34
N MET A 261 11.02 -0.93 8.09
CA MET A 261 10.15 -0.29 7.09
C MET A 261 10.24 -1.09 5.80
N VAL A 262 9.07 -1.46 5.26
CA VAL A 262 8.92 -1.96 3.91
C VAL A 262 8.20 -0.94 3.05
N GLY A 263 8.86 -0.39 2.03
CA GLY A 263 8.22 0.52 1.09
C GLY A 263 7.49 -0.21 -0.03
N GLU A 264 6.32 0.26 -0.41
CA GLU A 264 5.70 -0.08 -1.69
C GLU A 264 6.22 0.81 -2.81
N MET A 265 6.83 0.22 -3.83
CA MET A 265 7.27 0.92 -5.03
C MET A 265 6.22 0.82 -6.15
N GLY A 266 5.40 1.86 -6.28
CA GLY A 266 4.41 2.00 -7.36
C GLY A 266 5.00 2.72 -8.57
N GLU A 267 5.78 2.01 -9.39
CA GLU A 267 6.46 2.55 -10.58
C GLU A 267 6.55 1.46 -11.68
N ASP A 268 6.43 1.85 -12.96
CA ASP A 268 6.26 0.91 -14.09
C ASP A 268 7.41 0.90 -15.11
N HIS A 269 8.42 1.76 -14.96
CA HIS A 269 9.50 1.90 -15.93
C HIS A 269 10.86 1.45 -15.38
N HIS A 270 11.14 1.69 -14.11
CA HIS A 270 12.35 1.29 -13.39
C HIS A 270 12.11 0.87 -11.92
N PRO A 271 11.11 0.02 -11.62
CA PRO A 271 10.74 -0.28 -10.23
C PRO A 271 11.87 -0.96 -9.44
N ILE A 272 12.56 -1.94 -10.04
CA ILE A 272 13.63 -2.69 -9.37
C ILE A 272 14.83 -1.80 -9.05
N ARG A 273 15.24 -0.95 -9.99
CA ARG A 273 16.28 0.05 -9.74
C ARG A 273 15.89 0.98 -8.59
N MET A 274 14.66 1.50 -8.58
CA MET A 274 14.20 2.41 -7.53
C MET A 274 14.09 1.72 -6.16
N MET A 275 13.63 0.47 -6.10
CA MET A 275 13.71 -0.35 -4.88
C MET A 275 15.15 -0.38 -4.34
N GLY A 276 16.14 -0.58 -5.22
CA GLY A 276 17.55 -0.57 -4.85
C GLY A 276 18.01 0.80 -4.32
N GLU A 277 17.63 1.89 -4.97
CA GLU A 277 17.96 3.26 -4.52
C GLU A 277 17.35 3.59 -3.15
N TYR A 278 16.12 3.12 -2.89
CA TYR A 278 15.36 3.41 -1.67
C TYR A 278 15.80 2.53 -0.48
N THR A 279 16.44 1.39 -0.74
CA THR A 279 16.99 0.48 0.27
C THR A 279 18.50 0.61 0.46
N SER A 280 19.15 1.48 -0.31
CA SER A 280 20.58 1.76 -0.18
C SER A 280 20.87 2.81 0.90
N GLY A 281 21.98 2.64 1.62
CA GLY A 281 22.40 3.57 2.66
C GLY A 281 21.55 3.48 3.93
N LYS A 282 21.18 4.64 4.50
CA LYS A 282 20.34 4.74 5.69
C LYS A 282 18.94 5.22 5.35
N ARG A 283 18.27 4.49 4.46
CA ARG A 283 16.90 4.76 4.01
C ARG A 283 15.99 3.62 4.48
N LEU A 284 15.14 3.10 3.60
CA LEU A 284 14.26 1.97 3.91
C LEU A 284 15.08 0.72 4.26
N HIS A 285 14.50 -0.13 5.11
CA HIS A 285 15.09 -1.42 5.43
C HIS A 285 14.87 -2.39 4.27
N MET A 286 13.67 -2.37 3.71
CA MET A 286 13.28 -3.20 2.57
C MET A 286 12.23 -2.49 1.71
N CYS A 287 12.00 -3.02 0.50
CA CYS A 287 11.03 -2.48 -0.44
C CYS A 287 10.52 -3.62 -1.33
N TYR A 288 9.25 -3.57 -1.73
CA TYR A 288 8.68 -4.45 -2.75
C TYR A 288 8.13 -3.61 -3.92
N SER A 289 7.97 -4.25 -5.09
CA SER A 289 7.31 -3.65 -6.25
C SER A 289 6.32 -4.62 -6.86
N PHE A 290 5.58 -4.16 -7.86
CA PHE A 290 4.59 -4.94 -8.59
C PHE A 290 5.19 -5.92 -9.62
N GLU A 291 6.51 -5.92 -9.86
CA GLU A 291 7.10 -6.77 -10.91
C GLU A 291 6.93 -8.28 -10.65
N MET A 292 6.91 -8.69 -9.38
CA MET A 292 6.61 -10.08 -8.98
C MET A 292 5.10 -10.39 -8.91
N LEU A 293 4.27 -9.35 -9.02
CA LEU A 293 2.81 -9.40 -8.92
C LEU A 293 2.12 -9.37 -10.30
N LYS A 294 2.90 -9.33 -11.39
CA LYS A 294 2.41 -9.29 -12.78
C LYS A 294 2.13 -10.71 -13.33
N ASP A 295 1.60 -10.76 -14.55
CA ASP A 295 1.23 -11.98 -15.27
C ASP A 295 2.42 -12.93 -15.59
N PRO A 296 3.62 -12.46 -15.98
CA PRO A 296 4.71 -13.36 -16.37
C PRO A 296 5.10 -14.36 -15.28
N PHE A 297 4.98 -15.65 -15.59
CA PHE A 297 5.39 -16.76 -14.72
C PHE A 297 6.38 -17.68 -15.43
N ASN A 298 7.64 -17.28 -15.46
CA ASN A 298 8.72 -18.09 -16.03
C ASN A 298 10.06 -17.81 -15.34
N ALA A 299 11.00 -18.75 -15.47
CA ALA A 299 12.29 -18.67 -14.77
C ALA A 299 13.13 -17.45 -15.18
N THR A 300 13.04 -17.00 -16.44
CA THR A 300 13.79 -15.83 -16.92
C THR A 300 13.29 -14.56 -16.23
N HIS A 301 11.97 -14.39 -16.11
CA HIS A 301 11.34 -13.26 -15.42
C HIS A 301 11.82 -13.13 -13.97
N PHE A 302 11.67 -14.19 -13.17
CA PHE A 302 12.09 -14.18 -11.77
C PHE A 302 13.59 -13.93 -11.63
N ARG A 303 14.41 -14.59 -12.46
CA ARG A 303 15.86 -14.43 -12.45
C ARG A 303 16.28 -13.00 -12.74
N SER A 304 15.73 -12.38 -13.80
CA SER A 304 16.16 -11.05 -14.22
C SER A 304 15.86 -10.00 -13.16
N LEU A 305 14.69 -10.07 -12.50
CA LEU A 305 14.32 -9.12 -11.45
C LEU A 305 15.24 -9.23 -10.23
N ILE A 306 15.58 -10.46 -9.83
CA ILE A 306 16.48 -10.71 -8.70
C ILE A 306 17.91 -10.24 -9.04
N GLU A 307 18.42 -10.60 -10.21
CA GLU A 307 19.75 -10.21 -10.67
C GLU A 307 19.87 -8.69 -10.83
N GLU A 308 18.84 -8.02 -11.37
CA GLU A 308 18.79 -6.56 -11.50
C GLU A 308 18.85 -5.88 -10.12
N PHE A 309 18.04 -6.36 -9.15
CA PHE A 309 18.03 -5.78 -7.80
C PHE A 309 19.41 -5.86 -7.15
N TYR A 310 20.02 -7.05 -7.10
CA TYR A 310 21.31 -7.23 -6.43
C TYR A 310 22.49 -6.61 -7.21
N THR A 311 22.33 -6.37 -8.51
CA THR A 311 23.30 -5.57 -9.28
C THR A 311 23.22 -4.10 -8.91
N GLY A 312 22.01 -3.54 -8.78
CA GLY A 312 21.78 -2.12 -8.46
C GLY A 312 22.01 -1.77 -6.98
N ALA A 313 21.65 -2.68 -6.07
CA ALA A 313 21.80 -2.51 -4.63
C ALA A 313 22.35 -3.78 -3.95
N PRO A 314 23.66 -4.09 -4.11
CA PRO A 314 24.29 -5.27 -3.51
C PRO A 314 24.15 -5.39 -1.99
N ASN A 315 23.98 -4.26 -1.30
CA ASN A 315 23.78 -4.19 0.16
C ASN A 315 22.33 -3.88 0.55
N GLY A 316 21.45 -3.63 -0.42
CA GLY A 316 20.02 -3.45 -0.18
C GLY A 316 19.36 -4.77 0.18
N TRP A 317 18.09 -4.70 0.60
CA TRP A 317 17.31 -5.88 0.94
C TRP A 317 15.92 -5.83 0.28
N PRO A 318 15.59 -6.78 -0.61
CA PRO A 318 14.29 -6.77 -1.25
C PRO A 318 13.24 -7.45 -0.36
N CYS A 319 11.98 -7.06 -0.55
CA CYS A 319 10.82 -7.82 -0.11
C CYS A 319 10.07 -8.33 -1.35
N TRP A 320 9.75 -9.62 -1.39
CA TRP A 320 9.08 -10.28 -2.50
C TRP A 320 7.66 -10.70 -2.11
N ALA A 321 6.71 -10.50 -3.02
CA ALA A 321 5.31 -10.87 -2.85
C ALA A 321 4.76 -11.39 -4.17
N PHE A 322 3.87 -12.39 -4.11
CA PHE A 322 3.14 -12.91 -5.28
C PHE A 322 1.65 -12.55 -5.26
N SER A 323 1.07 -12.25 -4.10
CA SER A 323 -0.23 -11.57 -4.01
C SER A 323 -0.20 -10.49 -2.95
N ASN A 324 -1.19 -9.61 -3.02
CA ASN A 324 -1.54 -8.63 -2.00
C ASN A 324 -3.01 -8.23 -2.22
N HIS A 325 -3.48 -7.25 -1.47
CA HIS A 325 -4.83 -6.70 -1.58
C HIS A 325 -5.08 -5.82 -2.82
N ASP A 326 -4.14 -5.67 -3.75
CA ASP A 326 -4.28 -4.84 -4.97
C ASP A 326 -4.21 -5.61 -6.29
N VAL A 327 -3.86 -6.90 -6.26
CA VAL A 327 -3.74 -7.72 -7.46
C VAL A 327 -4.56 -8.98 -7.37
N VAL A 328 -4.95 -9.50 -8.55
CA VAL A 328 -5.56 -10.82 -8.70
C VAL A 328 -4.69 -11.87 -7.99
N ARG A 329 -5.26 -12.72 -7.15
CA ARG A 329 -4.56 -13.79 -6.42
C ARG A 329 -3.71 -14.63 -7.37
N HIS A 330 -2.47 -14.91 -6.99
CA HIS A 330 -1.51 -15.59 -7.87
C HIS A 330 -1.99 -16.96 -8.35
N ALA A 331 -2.77 -17.67 -7.51
CA ALA A 331 -3.34 -18.98 -7.83
C ALA A 331 -4.23 -18.91 -9.08
N THR A 332 -5.03 -17.86 -9.23
CA THR A 332 -5.80 -17.60 -10.47
C THR A 332 -4.93 -17.00 -11.56
N ARG A 333 -4.13 -15.97 -11.23
CA ARG A 333 -3.30 -15.24 -12.21
C ARG A 333 -2.41 -16.17 -13.02
N TRP A 334 -1.83 -17.18 -12.37
CA TRP A 334 -0.93 -18.15 -13.00
C TRP A 334 -1.56 -19.53 -13.23
N GLN A 335 -2.87 -19.68 -13.02
CA GLN A 335 -3.56 -20.98 -13.07
C GLN A 335 -3.27 -21.75 -14.36
N HIS A 336 -3.19 -21.03 -15.48
CA HIS A 336 -2.96 -21.58 -16.82
C HIS A 336 -1.56 -22.17 -17.03
N HIS A 337 -0.61 -21.95 -16.11
CA HIS A 337 0.71 -22.57 -16.10
C HIS A 337 0.77 -23.86 -15.27
N GLY A 338 -0.23 -24.11 -14.40
CA GLY A 338 -0.26 -25.24 -13.49
C GLY A 338 -0.88 -26.51 -14.11
N ILE A 339 -0.48 -27.68 -13.59
CA ILE A 339 -1.17 -28.96 -13.88
C ILE A 339 -2.51 -29.00 -13.11
N THR A 340 -2.48 -28.59 -11.84
CA THR A 340 -3.64 -28.35 -10.98
C THR A 340 -3.40 -27.07 -10.18
N ASN A 341 -4.46 -26.45 -9.66
CA ASN A 341 -4.34 -25.26 -8.82
C ASN A 341 -3.52 -25.55 -7.55
N GLU A 342 -3.73 -26.70 -6.92
CA GLU A 342 -2.98 -27.12 -5.73
C GLU A 342 -1.48 -27.30 -6.02
N ALA A 343 -1.13 -27.93 -7.15
CA ALA A 343 0.27 -28.11 -7.52
C ALA A 343 0.95 -26.77 -7.81
N LEU A 344 0.24 -25.86 -8.50
CA LEU A 344 0.72 -24.51 -8.76
C LEU A 344 0.93 -23.72 -7.48
N ALA A 345 -0.06 -23.67 -6.59
CA ALA A 345 0.03 -22.93 -5.32
C ALA A 345 1.20 -23.42 -4.46
N LYS A 346 1.37 -24.74 -4.33
CA LYS A 346 2.52 -25.32 -3.60
C LYS A 346 3.86 -24.97 -4.26
N GLN A 347 3.95 -25.03 -5.59
CA GLN A 347 5.16 -24.66 -6.31
C GLN A 347 5.48 -23.17 -6.17
N ALA A 348 4.48 -22.30 -6.29
CA ALA A 348 4.63 -20.85 -6.16
C ALA A 348 5.05 -20.47 -4.74
N GLY A 349 4.42 -21.06 -3.72
CA GLY A 349 4.82 -20.87 -2.31
C GLY A 349 6.26 -21.34 -2.05
N ALA A 350 6.63 -22.54 -2.55
CA ALA A 350 7.99 -23.05 -2.41
C ALA A 350 9.04 -22.16 -3.12
N LEU A 351 8.70 -21.63 -4.30
CA LEU A 351 9.55 -20.69 -5.03
C LEU A 351 9.74 -19.40 -4.21
N LEU A 352 8.63 -18.76 -3.80
CA LEU A 352 8.65 -17.49 -3.08
C LEU A 352 9.46 -17.59 -1.78
N LEU A 353 9.19 -18.61 -0.97
CA LEU A 353 9.86 -18.86 0.32
C LEU A 353 11.33 -19.26 0.17
N SER A 354 11.80 -19.55 -1.04
CA SER A 354 13.21 -19.87 -1.33
C SER A 354 14.00 -18.69 -1.89
N LEU A 355 13.36 -17.55 -2.17
CA LEU A 355 14.04 -16.38 -2.74
C LEU A 355 14.87 -15.67 -1.67
N GLN A 356 16.05 -15.15 -2.06
CA GLN A 356 16.82 -14.28 -1.18
C GLN A 356 16.13 -12.92 -1.05
N GLY A 357 15.58 -12.64 0.13
CA GLY A 357 14.85 -11.43 0.48
C GLY A 357 13.91 -11.70 1.64
N SER A 358 13.19 -10.68 2.10
CA SER A 358 12.04 -10.88 2.98
C SER A 358 10.80 -11.20 2.14
N ILE A 359 9.81 -11.86 2.72
CA ILE A 359 8.63 -12.33 1.99
C ILE A 359 7.38 -11.68 2.56
N CYS A 360 6.45 -11.30 1.67
CA CYS A 360 5.08 -11.00 2.03
C CYS A 360 4.16 -12.10 1.48
N LEU A 361 3.41 -12.75 2.37
CA LEU A 361 2.35 -13.71 2.05
C LEU A 361 1.00 -13.05 2.35
N TYR A 362 0.11 -13.00 1.39
CA TYR A 362 -1.23 -12.45 1.56
C TYR A 362 -2.21 -13.50 2.09
N GLN A 363 -3.17 -13.06 2.91
CA GLN A 363 -4.19 -13.95 3.48
C GLN A 363 -4.90 -14.81 2.42
N GLY A 364 -4.89 -16.13 2.61
CA GLY A 364 -5.45 -17.11 1.69
C GLY A 364 -4.45 -17.67 0.67
N GLU A 365 -3.25 -17.08 0.51
CA GLU A 365 -2.20 -17.68 -0.33
C GLU A 365 -1.74 -19.04 0.20
N GLU A 366 -1.70 -19.20 1.53
CA GLU A 366 -1.38 -20.47 2.20
C GLU A 366 -2.42 -21.57 1.92
N LEU A 367 -3.64 -21.17 1.56
CA LEU A 367 -4.75 -22.05 1.20
C LEU A 367 -4.81 -22.34 -0.31
N GLY A 368 -3.99 -21.65 -1.11
CA GLY A 368 -4.11 -21.65 -2.57
C GLY A 368 -5.42 -21.03 -3.06
N GLN A 369 -5.97 -20.07 -2.31
CA GLN A 369 -7.23 -19.41 -2.62
C GLN A 369 -7.16 -18.73 -3.99
N THR A 370 -8.17 -18.99 -4.82
CA THR A 370 -8.34 -18.36 -6.13
C THR A 370 -9.06 -17.02 -6.00
N GLU A 371 -8.88 -16.16 -7.00
CA GLU A 371 -9.66 -14.93 -7.18
C GLU A 371 -11.17 -15.23 -7.21
N SER A 372 -11.95 -14.42 -6.49
CA SER A 372 -13.40 -14.46 -6.55
C SER A 372 -13.88 -13.73 -7.81
N ASP A 373 -14.72 -14.38 -8.61
CA ASP A 373 -15.37 -13.74 -9.75
C ASP A 373 -16.62 -13.01 -9.28
N LEU A 374 -16.65 -11.69 -9.49
CA LEU A 374 -17.72 -10.81 -9.04
C LEU A 374 -18.45 -10.18 -10.24
N GLU A 375 -19.76 -10.01 -10.08
CA GLU A 375 -20.62 -9.23 -10.95
C GLU A 375 -20.46 -7.73 -10.66
N TYR A 376 -20.81 -6.87 -11.62
CA TYR A 376 -20.69 -5.41 -11.47
C TYR A 376 -21.45 -4.88 -10.23
N SER A 377 -22.61 -5.46 -9.92
CA SER A 377 -23.43 -5.10 -8.75
C SER A 377 -22.82 -5.48 -7.40
N GLU A 378 -21.80 -6.34 -7.39
CA GLU A 378 -21.09 -6.78 -6.18
C GLU A 378 -19.82 -5.96 -5.93
N LEU A 379 -19.39 -5.14 -6.91
CA LEU A 379 -18.20 -4.33 -6.78
C LEU A 379 -18.38 -3.18 -5.80
N THR A 380 -17.34 -2.95 -5.01
CA THR A 380 -17.24 -1.84 -4.07
C THR A 380 -16.02 -0.96 -4.34
N ASP A 381 -14.97 -1.51 -4.96
CA ASP A 381 -13.75 -0.78 -5.33
C ASP A 381 -14.03 0.29 -6.39
N PRO A 382 -13.76 1.57 -6.10
CA PRO A 382 -13.95 2.65 -7.06
C PRO A 382 -13.20 2.44 -8.38
N GLN A 383 -12.02 1.81 -8.36
CA GLN A 383 -11.27 1.51 -9.58
C GLN A 383 -12.03 0.53 -10.47
N GLY A 384 -12.57 -0.54 -9.87
CA GLY A 384 -13.37 -1.54 -10.58
C GLY A 384 -14.66 -0.95 -11.15
N LEU A 385 -15.35 -0.12 -10.37
CA LEU A 385 -16.54 0.59 -10.84
C LEU A 385 -16.24 1.53 -12.02
N ARG A 386 -15.07 2.17 -12.01
CA ARG A 386 -14.66 3.16 -13.02
C ARG A 386 -14.24 2.53 -14.35
N PHE A 387 -13.53 1.41 -14.32
CA PHE A 387 -12.89 0.81 -15.49
C PHE A 387 -13.53 -0.51 -15.95
N TRP A 388 -14.69 -0.86 -15.40
CA TRP A 388 -15.49 -1.99 -15.87
C TRP A 388 -15.86 -1.87 -17.36
N PRO A 389 -15.85 -2.97 -18.14
CA PRO A 389 -15.53 -4.35 -17.74
C PRO A 389 -14.05 -4.73 -17.90
N GLU A 390 -13.21 -3.88 -18.49
CA GLU A 390 -11.81 -4.23 -18.83
C GLU A 390 -10.94 -4.44 -17.60
N ASN A 391 -11.22 -3.70 -16.51
CA ASN A 391 -10.63 -3.92 -15.20
C ASN A 391 -11.75 -3.98 -14.15
N LYS A 392 -11.84 -5.08 -13.40
CA LYS A 392 -12.86 -5.31 -12.37
C LYS A 392 -12.46 -4.78 -10.97
N GLY A 393 -11.34 -4.08 -10.86
CA GLY A 393 -10.80 -3.60 -9.60
C GLY A 393 -10.20 -4.72 -8.76
N ARG A 394 -10.20 -4.50 -7.45
CA ARG A 394 -9.45 -5.28 -6.45
C ARG A 394 -10.35 -6.11 -5.52
N ASP A 395 -11.67 -6.01 -5.67
CA ASP A 395 -12.62 -6.72 -4.79
C ASP A 395 -12.45 -8.25 -4.82
N GLY A 396 -12.05 -8.81 -5.98
CA GLY A 396 -11.91 -10.26 -6.17
C GLY A 396 -10.87 -10.92 -5.25
N CYS A 397 -9.83 -10.18 -4.83
CA CYS A 397 -8.84 -10.66 -3.88
C CYS A 397 -9.16 -10.28 -2.42
N ARG A 398 -10.19 -9.45 -2.20
CA ARG A 398 -10.60 -8.89 -0.90
C ARG A 398 -11.84 -9.57 -0.32
N THR A 399 -12.32 -10.67 -0.88
CA THR A 399 -13.43 -11.42 -0.29
C THR A 399 -13.04 -12.07 1.04
N PRO A 400 -13.99 -12.30 1.96
CA PRO A 400 -13.75 -12.90 3.28
C PRO A 400 -12.91 -14.19 3.28
N MET A 401 -12.10 -14.39 4.32
CA MET A 401 -11.46 -15.68 4.62
C MET A 401 -12.50 -16.76 4.88
N ALA A 402 -12.19 -17.99 4.45
CA ALA A 402 -13.03 -19.16 4.68
C ALA A 402 -12.42 -20.06 5.78
N TRP A 403 -12.93 -19.94 7.01
CA TRP A 403 -12.39 -20.62 8.19
C TRP A 403 -12.91 -22.04 8.38
N ASP A 404 -14.22 -22.25 8.23
CA ASP A 404 -14.88 -23.55 8.38
C ASP A 404 -16.06 -23.67 7.42
N ALA A 405 -15.93 -24.55 6.42
CA ALA A 405 -16.96 -24.82 5.43
C ALA A 405 -18.28 -25.37 6.02
N ASN A 406 -18.29 -25.82 7.28
CA ASN A 406 -19.50 -26.31 7.94
C ASN A 406 -20.26 -25.20 8.70
N GLN A 407 -19.69 -23.99 8.81
CA GLN A 407 -20.34 -22.85 9.44
C GLN A 407 -21.03 -21.96 8.38
N PRO A 408 -22.11 -21.25 8.75
CA PRO A 408 -22.64 -20.17 7.91
C PRO A 408 -21.53 -19.19 7.52
N ASN A 409 -21.55 -18.71 6.27
CA ASN A 409 -20.54 -17.80 5.71
C ASN A 409 -19.09 -18.26 5.94
N ALA A 410 -18.86 -19.58 5.96
CA ALA A 410 -17.58 -20.20 6.23
C ALA A 410 -16.94 -19.82 7.58
N GLY A 411 -17.73 -19.38 8.57
CA GLY A 411 -17.24 -18.96 9.89
C GLY A 411 -16.40 -17.69 9.87
N PHE A 412 -16.55 -16.88 8.80
CA PHE A 412 -16.00 -15.53 8.71
C PHE A 412 -16.48 -14.64 9.84
#